data_AF-A0A8S4QI79-F1
#
_entry.id   AF-A0A8S4QI79-F1
#
_cell.length_a   1.000
_cell.length_b   1.000
_cell.length_c   1.000
_cell.angle_alpha   90.00
_cell.angle_beta   90.00
_cell.angle_gamma   90.00
#
_symmetry.space_group_name_H-M   'P 1'
#
loop_
_entity.id
_entity.type
_entity.pdbx_description
1 polymer ?
#
loop_
_entity_poly.entity_id
_entity_poly.type
_entity_poly.pdbx_seq_one_letter_code
_entity_poly.pdbx_strand_id
1 'polypeptide(L)'
;MIYYFTSASISTFGDQAEEGQLKQYHVEQRFADRRYKVTSARTYFYLNEASCEKNMEAFMKSIDAVAGITESTGLMAVKLTALGRPQLLLQLSEVIMRARSYMHQIAGGTGNVLTHHKTIEDLQRYLGDLSSKPEVQEFMKKVTSDKEGIVHLFPWSNILDKDMGLSDSFRVPDPKTGQMRRLISQISPKEEEMFRNMLRRLNNIIKIANDHDVRIMIDAEQTYFQPAISRICLEMMRRYNKNKFLVFNTYQTYLKNTYNEIVTDLEQAERQNFYWGAKLVRGAYIEQERARAAAMGYEDPTCESVEATTTSFHKCLKEILSRVKNEQKDRLGIMVASHNEDTVRYAIQLMKEHDIKPDAKVVCFGQLLGMCDHITFPLGQAGYSAYKYVPYGPVLEVLPYLSRRANENRGFLVKIKKEKGLILKEIIRRVFTGQVFYKPVGNYTPV
;
A
#
# COMPACT_ATOMS: atom_id res chain seq x y z
N MET A 1 -32.99 29.02 -11.35
CA MET A 1 -32.72 27.77 -12.08
C MET A 1 -32.69 26.66 -11.05
N ILE A 2 -33.67 25.76 -11.11
CA ILE A 2 -33.95 24.73 -10.10
C ILE A 2 -32.86 23.66 -10.18
N TYR A 3 -32.05 23.51 -9.12
CA TYR A 3 -31.03 22.47 -9.05
C TYR A 3 -31.68 21.16 -8.60
N TYR A 4 -31.66 20.16 -9.48
CA TYR A 4 -32.07 18.80 -9.17
C TYR A 4 -31.07 18.18 -8.18
N PHE A 5 -31.53 17.90 -6.97
CA PHE A 5 -30.87 17.02 -6.01
C PHE A 5 -31.04 15.58 -6.48
N THR A 6 -30.02 15.00 -7.11
CA THR A 6 -29.94 13.54 -7.23
C THR A 6 -29.25 13.00 -5.98
N SER A 7 -30.04 12.51 -5.03
CA SER A 7 -29.57 11.66 -3.96
C SER A 7 -28.91 10.42 -4.58
N ALA A 8 -27.61 10.25 -4.33
CA ALA A 8 -27.01 8.95 -4.52
C ALA A 8 -27.75 7.99 -3.57
N SER A 9 -28.35 6.93 -4.10
CA SER A 9 -28.99 5.89 -3.29
C SER A 9 -27.92 5.22 -2.43
N ILE A 10 -27.79 5.71 -1.19
CA ILE A 10 -26.95 5.13 -0.15
C ILE A 10 -27.80 4.05 0.53
N SER A 11 -27.21 2.88 0.76
CA SER A 11 -27.79 1.88 1.65
C SER A 11 -28.09 2.54 3.00
N THR A 12 -29.37 2.63 3.36
CA THR A 12 -29.88 3.20 4.62
C THR A 12 -29.49 2.39 5.86
N PHE A 13 -28.66 1.35 5.72
CA PHE A 13 -28.30 0.42 6.80
C PHE A 13 -26.96 0.73 7.49
N GLY A 14 -26.26 1.80 7.10
CA GLY A 14 -24.97 2.19 7.70
C GLY A 14 -25.06 3.01 9.00
N ASP A 15 -26.24 3.55 9.35
CA ASP A 15 -26.36 4.58 10.40
C ASP A 15 -26.61 4.03 11.82
N GLN A 16 -26.74 2.70 11.99
CA GLN A 16 -26.85 2.10 13.33
C GLN A 16 -25.48 1.60 13.81
N ALA A 17 -24.90 2.32 14.77
CA ALA A 17 -23.72 1.88 15.49
C ALA A 17 -24.09 0.68 16.39
N GLU A 18 -23.81 -0.53 15.93
CA GLU A 18 -23.87 -1.75 16.75
C GLU A 18 -22.75 -1.74 17.80
N GLU A 19 -23.04 -2.36 18.96
CA GLU A 19 -22.09 -2.58 20.04
C GLU A 19 -20.85 -3.35 19.53
N GLY A 20 -19.66 -2.76 19.66
CA GLY A 20 -18.38 -3.36 19.21
C GLY A 20 -17.84 -2.88 17.85
N GLN A 21 -18.46 -1.88 17.20
CA GLN A 21 -17.94 -1.33 15.94
C GLN A 21 -16.58 -0.62 16.11
N LEU A 22 -15.65 -0.92 15.20
CA LEU A 22 -14.35 -0.24 15.13
C LEU A 22 -14.53 1.14 14.50
N LYS A 23 -14.60 2.19 15.33
CA LYS A 23 -14.86 3.58 14.91
C LYS A 23 -14.07 4.01 13.67
N GLN A 24 -12.78 3.67 13.59
CA GLN A 24 -11.90 4.03 12.47
C GLN A 24 -12.44 3.58 11.09
N TYR A 25 -13.14 2.44 11.03
CA TYR A 25 -13.61 1.80 9.80
C TYR A 25 -15.10 2.03 9.51
N HIS A 26 -15.79 2.83 10.33
CA HIS A 26 -17.21 3.12 10.14
C HIS A 26 -17.47 4.10 8.98
N VAL A 27 -18.55 3.86 8.23
CA VAL A 27 -18.95 4.65 7.05
C VAL A 27 -19.84 5.81 7.48
N GLU A 28 -19.28 7.01 7.66
CA GLU A 28 -20.09 8.22 7.91
C GLU A 28 -20.46 8.97 6.63
N GLN A 29 -21.74 9.36 6.53
CA GLN A 29 -22.32 10.07 5.38
C GLN A 29 -21.62 11.41 5.08
N ARG A 30 -21.18 12.14 6.12
CA ARG A 30 -20.44 13.42 5.98
C ARG A 30 -19.06 13.26 5.35
N PHE A 31 -18.45 12.07 5.42
CA PHE A 31 -17.10 11.82 4.92
C PHE A 31 -17.06 11.10 3.57
N ALA A 32 -18.21 10.56 3.11
CA ALA A 32 -18.39 10.02 1.76
C ALA A 32 -18.46 11.13 0.70
N ASP A 33 -18.94 12.33 1.07
CA ASP A 33 -19.06 13.49 0.19
C ASP A 33 -18.01 14.57 0.51
N ARG A 34 -16.82 14.43 -0.08
CA ARG A 34 -15.67 15.33 0.15
C ARG A 34 -15.55 16.47 -0.87
N ARG A 35 -16.67 16.96 -1.40
CA ARG A 35 -16.67 18.08 -2.37
C ARG A 35 -16.24 19.42 -1.75
N TYR A 36 -16.23 19.55 -0.42
CA TYR A 36 -15.88 20.79 0.28
C TYR A 36 -14.70 20.62 1.25
N LYS A 37 -13.74 21.57 1.19
CA LYS A 37 -12.61 21.77 2.12
C LYS A 37 -11.55 20.64 2.23
N VAL A 38 -11.15 19.99 1.13
CA VAL A 38 -10.01 19.07 1.17
C VAL A 38 -8.85 19.58 0.32
N THR A 39 -8.00 20.43 0.92
CA THR A 39 -6.69 20.84 0.38
C THR A 39 -5.62 19.75 0.49
N SER A 40 -5.98 18.56 0.97
CA SER A 40 -5.10 17.41 1.12
C SER A 40 -5.67 16.19 0.38
N ALA A 41 -4.78 15.41 -0.22
CA ALA A 41 -4.96 14.18 -1.00
C ALA A 41 -6.39 13.73 -1.42
N ARG A 42 -6.60 13.61 -2.75
CA ARG A 42 -7.82 13.08 -3.35
C ARG A 42 -7.88 11.55 -3.18
N THR A 43 -8.87 11.08 -2.42
CA THR A 43 -9.49 9.77 -2.65
C THR A 43 -10.28 9.88 -3.95
N TYR A 44 -10.14 8.93 -4.88
CA TYR A 44 -10.95 8.97 -6.09
C TYR A 44 -12.43 8.91 -5.72
N PHE A 45 -13.22 9.80 -6.33
CA PHE A 45 -14.67 9.78 -6.14
C PHE A 45 -15.25 8.76 -7.10
N TYR A 46 -15.98 7.79 -6.54
CA TYR A 46 -16.75 6.88 -7.36
C TYR A 46 -17.95 7.62 -7.95
N LEU A 47 -17.93 7.82 -9.27
CA LEU A 47 -19.08 8.35 -10.00
C LEU A 47 -19.95 7.19 -10.50
N ASN A 48 -19.34 6.24 -11.20
CA ASN A 48 -19.95 5.04 -11.76
C ASN A 48 -18.87 4.09 -12.31
N GLU A 49 -19.27 2.88 -12.71
CA GLU A 49 -18.36 1.89 -13.31
C GLU A 49 -17.65 2.42 -14.57
N ALA A 50 -18.33 3.22 -15.41
CA ALA A 50 -17.72 3.78 -16.63
C ALA A 50 -16.56 4.74 -16.31
N SER A 51 -16.63 5.50 -15.22
CA SER A 51 -15.51 6.32 -14.76
C SER A 51 -14.30 5.47 -14.31
N CYS A 52 -14.55 4.33 -13.70
CA CYS A 52 -13.50 3.38 -13.32
C CYS A 52 -12.87 2.68 -14.54
N GLU A 53 -13.64 2.41 -15.60
CA GLU A 53 -13.08 1.94 -16.89
C GLU A 53 -12.13 2.99 -17.49
N LYS A 54 -12.55 4.26 -17.54
CA LYS A 54 -11.69 5.35 -18.04
C LYS A 54 -10.40 5.49 -17.25
N ASN A 55 -10.46 5.34 -15.92
CA ASN A 55 -9.27 5.33 -15.07
C ASN A 55 -8.36 4.14 -15.42
N MET A 56 -8.93 2.94 -15.63
CA MET A 56 -8.17 1.77 -16.07
C MET A 56 -7.46 2.01 -17.40
N GLU A 57 -8.15 2.59 -18.40
CA GLU A 57 -7.55 2.95 -19.69
C GLU A 57 -6.39 3.96 -19.52
N ALA A 58 -6.52 4.93 -18.60
CA ALA A 58 -5.45 5.87 -18.31
C ALA A 58 -4.22 5.18 -17.68
N PHE A 59 -4.43 4.19 -16.80
CA PHE A 59 -3.34 3.38 -16.25
C PHE A 59 -2.68 2.53 -17.34
N MET A 60 -3.43 1.96 -18.29
CA MET A 60 -2.88 1.22 -19.43
C MET A 60 -2.01 2.11 -20.33
N LYS A 61 -2.49 3.31 -20.68
CA LYS A 61 -1.68 4.29 -21.44
C LYS A 61 -0.42 4.71 -20.70
N SER A 62 -0.48 4.79 -19.37
CA SER A 62 0.69 5.07 -18.53
C SER A 62 1.71 3.92 -18.60
N ILE A 63 1.25 2.66 -18.61
CA ILE A 63 2.13 1.49 -18.82
C ILE A 63 2.81 1.57 -20.19
N ASP A 64 2.07 1.85 -21.26
CA ASP A 64 2.63 1.98 -22.61
C ASP A 64 3.69 3.09 -22.68
N ALA A 65 3.40 4.24 -22.08
CA ALA A 65 4.33 5.36 -22.01
C ALA A 65 5.59 5.02 -21.22
N VAL A 66 5.46 4.34 -20.08
CA VAL A 66 6.61 3.88 -19.29
C VAL A 66 7.43 2.88 -20.09
N ALA A 67 6.80 1.84 -20.65
CA ALA A 67 7.47 0.81 -21.42
C ALA A 67 8.27 1.39 -22.60
N GLY A 68 7.70 2.36 -23.31
CA GLY A 68 8.36 3.03 -24.44
C GLY A 68 9.52 3.96 -24.06
N ILE A 69 9.53 4.52 -22.84
CA ILE A 69 10.58 5.46 -22.39
C ILE A 69 11.72 4.74 -21.67
N THR A 70 11.40 3.72 -20.89
CA THR A 70 12.35 3.06 -19.98
C THR A 70 12.72 1.65 -20.46
N GLU A 71 12.59 1.36 -21.75
CA GLU A 71 12.91 0.06 -22.37
C GLU A 71 12.55 -1.15 -21.48
N SER A 72 11.35 -1.11 -20.87
CA SER A 72 10.79 -2.16 -20.01
C SER A 72 11.43 -2.39 -18.62
N THR A 73 12.00 -1.37 -17.95
CA THR A 73 12.36 -1.45 -16.51
C THR A 73 11.70 -0.43 -15.58
N GLY A 74 10.80 0.39 -16.12
CA GLY A 74 10.11 1.43 -15.38
C GLY A 74 9.06 0.92 -14.38
N LEU A 75 8.48 1.88 -13.65
CA LEU A 75 7.47 1.63 -12.63
C LEU A 75 6.25 2.51 -12.83
N MET A 76 5.06 1.96 -12.63
CA MET A 76 3.80 2.67 -12.67
C MET A 76 3.07 2.54 -11.33
N ALA A 77 2.57 3.66 -10.80
CA ALA A 77 1.82 3.67 -9.55
C ALA A 77 0.30 3.67 -9.79
N VAL A 78 -0.42 2.80 -9.11
CA VAL A 78 -1.88 2.65 -9.22
C VAL A 78 -2.55 2.88 -7.87
N LYS A 79 -3.65 3.63 -7.86
CA LYS A 79 -4.51 3.81 -6.68
C LYS A 79 -5.72 2.91 -6.78
N LEU A 80 -6.01 2.17 -5.72
CA LEU A 80 -7.09 1.18 -5.76
C LEU A 80 -8.46 1.85 -5.71
N THR A 81 -8.58 2.99 -5.02
CA THR A 81 -9.81 3.79 -5.02
C THR A 81 -10.18 4.34 -6.39
N ALA A 82 -9.25 4.38 -7.36
CA ALA A 82 -9.53 4.78 -8.74
C ALA A 82 -10.29 3.71 -9.53
N LEU A 83 -10.23 2.45 -9.09
CA LEU A 83 -10.71 1.29 -9.84
C LEU A 83 -12.09 0.80 -9.39
N GLY A 84 -12.67 1.38 -8.35
CA GLY A 84 -14.00 1.03 -7.88
C GLY A 84 -14.45 1.87 -6.70
N ARG A 85 -15.53 1.46 -6.05
CA ARG A 85 -16.16 2.20 -4.95
C ARG A 85 -15.32 2.10 -3.66
N PRO A 86 -14.77 3.22 -3.12
CA PRO A 86 -13.90 3.19 -1.93
C PRO A 86 -14.55 2.59 -0.68
N GLN A 87 -15.88 2.72 -0.54
CA GLN A 87 -16.62 2.15 0.58
C GLN A 87 -16.44 0.63 0.71
N LEU A 88 -16.25 -0.07 -0.41
CA LEU A 88 -16.02 -1.52 -0.40
C LEU A 88 -14.66 -1.87 0.21
N LEU A 89 -13.64 -1.03 -0.01
CA LEU A 89 -12.32 -1.18 0.64
C LEU A 89 -12.40 -0.90 2.14
N LEU A 90 -13.27 0.03 2.55
CA LEU A 90 -13.50 0.35 3.96
C LEU A 90 -14.17 -0.82 4.69
N GLN A 91 -15.24 -1.39 4.11
CA GLN A 91 -15.92 -2.57 4.64
C GLN A 91 -14.97 -3.78 4.70
N LEU A 92 -14.18 -4.01 3.66
CA LEU A 92 -13.19 -5.09 3.67
C LEU A 92 -12.10 -4.87 4.73
N SER A 93 -11.68 -3.62 4.93
CA SER A 93 -10.71 -3.29 5.98
C SER A 93 -11.27 -3.53 7.38
N GLU A 94 -12.55 -3.23 7.59
CA GLU A 94 -13.27 -3.55 8.83
C GLU A 94 -13.27 -5.06 9.10
N VAL A 95 -13.58 -5.89 8.09
CA VAL A 95 -13.55 -7.36 8.20
C VAL A 95 -12.18 -7.86 8.62
N ILE A 96 -11.12 -7.38 7.97
CA ILE A 96 -9.74 -7.76 8.27
C ILE A 96 -9.40 -7.42 9.72
N MET A 97 -9.80 -6.22 10.18
CA MET A 97 -9.50 -5.79 11.55
C MET A 97 -10.33 -6.53 12.60
N ARG A 98 -11.60 -6.82 12.33
CA ARG A 98 -12.43 -7.67 13.20
C ARG A 98 -11.88 -9.10 13.28
N ALA A 99 -11.35 -9.64 12.17
CA ALA A 99 -10.70 -10.95 12.14
C ALA A 99 -9.43 -10.98 13.00
N ARG A 100 -8.61 -9.92 12.96
CA ARG A 100 -7.46 -9.75 13.85
C ARG A 100 -7.89 -9.66 15.32
N SER A 101 -8.93 -8.89 15.62
CA SER A 101 -9.48 -8.77 16.98
C SER A 101 -10.03 -10.10 17.50
N TYR A 102 -10.72 -10.86 16.64
CA TYR A 102 -11.19 -12.20 16.96
C TYR A 102 -10.03 -13.14 17.32
N MET A 103 -8.96 -13.17 16.51
CA MET A 103 -7.77 -13.94 16.83
C MET A 103 -7.11 -13.49 18.13
N HIS A 104 -7.02 -12.18 18.37
CA HIS A 104 -6.48 -11.66 19.64
C HIS A 104 -7.27 -12.18 20.85
N GLN A 105 -8.61 -12.20 20.76
CA GLN A 105 -9.48 -12.66 21.85
C GLN A 105 -9.33 -14.15 22.14
N ILE A 106 -9.20 -14.98 21.12
CA ILE A 106 -9.14 -16.45 21.30
C ILE A 106 -7.72 -16.96 21.53
N ALA A 107 -6.73 -16.41 20.81
CA ALA A 107 -5.35 -16.91 20.80
C ALA A 107 -4.41 -16.16 21.75
N GLY A 108 -4.79 -14.96 22.20
CA GLY A 108 -3.92 -14.04 22.93
C GLY A 108 -2.83 -13.42 22.06
N GLY A 109 -2.30 -12.26 22.46
CA GLY A 109 -1.23 -11.54 21.73
C GLY A 109 -1.72 -10.62 20.61
N THR A 110 -0.98 -9.57 20.26
CA THR A 110 -1.44 -8.52 19.33
C THR A 110 -0.89 -8.73 17.91
N GLY A 111 -1.64 -8.35 16.87
CA GLY A 111 -1.15 -8.31 15.50
C GLY A 111 -2.04 -8.99 14.45
N ASN A 112 -1.41 -9.44 13.36
CA ASN A 112 -2.06 -10.12 12.26
C ASN A 112 -2.50 -11.54 12.64
N VAL A 113 -3.50 -12.11 11.95
CA VAL A 113 -3.90 -13.52 12.17
C VAL A 113 -2.70 -14.46 12.10
N LEU A 114 -1.83 -14.24 11.11
CA LEU A 114 -0.62 -15.02 10.88
C LEU A 114 0.39 -14.96 12.02
N THR A 115 0.54 -13.81 12.70
CA THR A 115 1.58 -13.65 13.74
C THR A 115 1.31 -14.48 14.98
N HIS A 116 0.10 -15.02 15.13
CA HIS A 116 -0.26 -15.86 16.28
C HIS A 116 0.25 -17.30 16.13
N HIS A 117 0.67 -17.72 14.93
CA HIS A 117 1.21 -19.06 14.66
C HIS A 117 0.32 -20.20 15.16
N LYS A 118 -1.01 -20.03 15.07
CA LYS A 118 -1.98 -21.00 15.60
C LYS A 118 -2.38 -22.02 14.56
N THR A 119 -2.53 -23.26 14.99
CA THR A 119 -3.03 -24.35 14.15
C THR A 119 -4.54 -24.50 14.27
N ILE A 120 -5.12 -25.37 13.43
CA ILE A 120 -6.54 -25.71 13.50
C ILE A 120 -6.86 -26.37 14.84
N GLU A 121 -5.95 -27.18 15.39
CA GLU A 121 -6.08 -27.82 16.69
C GLU A 121 -6.12 -26.78 17.82
N ASP A 122 -5.33 -25.71 17.73
CA ASP A 122 -5.39 -24.63 18.71
C ASP A 122 -6.76 -23.94 18.69
N LEU A 123 -7.31 -23.66 17.49
CA LEU A 123 -8.68 -23.14 17.36
C LEU A 123 -9.72 -24.08 17.96
N GLN A 124 -9.59 -25.39 17.73
CA GLN A 124 -10.48 -26.38 18.35
C GLN A 124 -10.39 -26.33 19.87
N ARG A 125 -9.17 -26.24 20.43
CA ARG A 125 -8.95 -26.12 21.89
C ARG A 125 -9.58 -24.85 22.45
N TYR A 126 -9.44 -23.72 21.77
CA TYR A 126 -10.03 -22.45 22.21
C TYR A 126 -11.55 -22.46 22.20
N LEU A 127 -12.16 -23.14 21.23
CA LEU A 127 -13.61 -23.28 21.13
C LEU A 127 -14.16 -24.36 22.07
N GLY A 128 -13.30 -25.26 22.59
CA GLY A 128 -13.68 -26.29 23.55
C GLY A 128 -14.90 -27.08 23.10
N ASP A 129 -15.91 -27.20 23.98
CA ASP A 129 -17.15 -27.91 23.69
C ASP A 129 -17.95 -27.31 22.52
N LEU A 130 -17.79 -26.00 22.25
CA LEU A 130 -18.46 -25.33 21.13
C LEU A 130 -17.99 -25.86 19.77
N SER A 131 -16.77 -26.43 19.70
CA SER A 131 -16.25 -27.05 18.48
C SER A 131 -17.11 -28.21 17.99
N SER A 132 -17.91 -28.85 18.85
CA SER A 132 -18.82 -29.93 18.47
C SER A 132 -20.08 -29.46 17.75
N LYS A 133 -20.40 -28.15 17.76
CA LYS A 133 -21.59 -27.62 17.11
C LYS A 133 -21.48 -27.76 15.58
N PRO A 134 -22.55 -28.16 14.86
CA PRO A 134 -22.51 -28.36 13.41
C PRO A 134 -22.04 -27.12 12.62
N GLU A 135 -22.48 -25.93 13.02
CA GLU A 135 -22.11 -24.66 12.38
C GLU A 135 -20.63 -24.33 12.56
N VAL A 136 -20.07 -24.66 13.74
CA VAL A 136 -18.66 -24.45 14.06
C VAL A 136 -17.79 -25.46 13.32
N GLN A 137 -18.21 -26.73 13.24
CA GLN A 137 -17.56 -27.75 12.41
C GLN A 137 -17.50 -27.33 10.94
N GLU A 138 -18.60 -26.78 10.40
CA GLU A 138 -18.64 -26.29 9.03
C GLU A 138 -17.72 -25.08 8.81
N PHE A 139 -17.62 -24.18 9.79
CA PHE A 139 -16.62 -23.12 9.77
C PHE A 139 -15.20 -23.68 9.75
N MET A 140 -14.89 -24.63 10.64
CA MET A 140 -13.55 -25.22 10.75
C MET A 140 -13.11 -25.95 9.47
N LYS A 141 -14.04 -26.52 8.71
CA LYS A 141 -13.75 -27.10 7.38
C LYS A 141 -13.36 -26.07 6.32
N LYS A 142 -13.81 -24.82 6.47
CA LYS A 142 -13.53 -23.71 5.55
C LYS A 142 -12.25 -22.94 5.92
N VAL A 143 -11.81 -23.09 7.16
CA VAL A 143 -10.53 -22.54 7.62
C VAL A 143 -9.41 -23.24 6.85
N THR A 144 -8.55 -22.43 6.22
CA THR A 144 -7.39 -22.93 5.47
C THR A 144 -6.13 -22.79 6.30
N SER A 145 -5.15 -23.67 6.10
CA SER A 145 -3.82 -23.54 6.68
C SER A 145 -2.74 -23.43 5.60
N ASP A 146 -1.61 -22.82 5.95
CA ASP A 146 -0.42 -22.86 5.11
C ASP A 146 0.36 -24.18 5.31
N LYS A 147 1.51 -24.30 4.64
CA LYS A 147 2.36 -25.52 4.69
C LYS A 147 2.90 -25.83 6.08
N GLU A 148 2.95 -24.85 6.98
CA GLU A 148 3.40 -25.00 8.37
C GLU A 148 2.23 -25.27 9.32
N GLY A 149 1.01 -25.38 8.80
CA GLY A 149 -0.20 -25.63 9.58
C GLY A 149 -0.81 -24.38 10.20
N ILE A 150 -0.30 -23.18 9.86
CA ILE A 150 -0.78 -21.92 10.44
C ILE A 150 -2.08 -21.50 9.77
N VAL A 151 -3.04 -21.12 10.60
CA VAL A 151 -4.39 -20.86 10.17
C VAL A 151 -4.55 -19.49 9.50
N HIS A 152 -5.24 -19.52 8.36
CA HIS A 152 -5.93 -18.38 7.76
C HIS A 152 -7.45 -18.55 7.97
N LEU A 153 -8.05 -17.63 8.72
CA LEU A 153 -9.51 -17.66 9.00
C LEU A 153 -10.38 -17.63 7.74
N PHE A 154 -9.90 -17.00 6.67
CA PHE A 154 -10.62 -16.89 5.42
C PHE A 154 -9.74 -17.27 4.24
N PRO A 155 -10.28 -17.98 3.22
CA PRO A 155 -9.56 -18.36 2.02
C PRO A 155 -9.43 -17.16 1.08
N TRP A 156 -8.63 -16.18 1.49
CA TRP A 156 -8.42 -14.93 0.76
C TRP A 156 -7.92 -15.12 -0.67
N SER A 157 -7.29 -16.26 -1.00
CA SER A 157 -6.90 -16.59 -2.38
C SER A 157 -8.08 -16.51 -3.34
N ASN A 158 -9.26 -16.88 -2.87
CA ASN A 158 -10.47 -16.97 -3.69
C ASN A 158 -11.19 -15.61 -3.77
N ILE A 159 -10.69 -14.56 -3.10
CA ILE A 159 -11.22 -13.20 -3.23
C ILE A 159 -11.08 -12.69 -4.67
N LEU A 160 -10.12 -13.25 -5.41
CA LEU A 160 -9.88 -12.96 -6.83
C LEU A 160 -10.71 -13.85 -7.77
N ASP A 161 -11.37 -14.89 -7.25
CA ASP A 161 -12.11 -15.86 -8.05
C ASP A 161 -13.59 -15.49 -8.14
N LYS A 162 -14.22 -15.84 -9.27
CA LYS A 162 -15.60 -15.42 -9.59
C LYS A 162 -16.67 -16.10 -8.73
N ASP A 163 -16.32 -17.11 -7.94
CA ASP A 163 -17.31 -17.96 -7.27
C ASP A 163 -17.39 -17.71 -5.75
N MET A 164 -16.61 -16.78 -5.20
CA MET A 164 -16.69 -16.45 -3.77
C MET A 164 -17.85 -15.49 -3.48
N GLY A 165 -18.84 -15.96 -2.72
CA GLY A 165 -19.84 -15.09 -2.07
C GLY A 165 -19.24 -14.40 -0.85
N LEU A 166 -18.92 -13.09 -0.96
CA LEU A 166 -18.25 -12.33 0.12
C LEU A 166 -19.07 -12.32 1.41
N SER A 167 -20.40 -12.16 1.28
CA SER A 167 -21.33 -12.07 2.42
C SER A 167 -21.42 -13.36 3.25
N ASP A 168 -21.18 -14.52 2.64
CA ASP A 168 -21.21 -15.81 3.32
C ASP A 168 -19.84 -16.31 3.77
N SER A 169 -18.77 -15.74 3.21
CA SER A 169 -17.39 -16.14 3.50
C SER A 169 -16.85 -15.55 4.81
N PHE A 170 -17.32 -14.36 5.23
CA PHE A 170 -16.78 -13.66 6.40
C PHE A 170 -17.62 -13.86 7.67
N ARG A 171 -17.69 -15.10 8.15
CA ARG A 171 -18.36 -15.44 9.41
C ARG A 171 -17.40 -16.19 10.34
N VAL A 172 -17.48 -15.89 11.64
CA VAL A 172 -16.72 -16.59 12.69
C VAL A 172 -17.65 -17.00 13.82
N PRO A 173 -17.38 -18.10 14.55
CA PRO A 173 -18.18 -18.48 15.69
C PRO A 173 -17.89 -17.57 16.87
N ASP A 174 -18.92 -17.09 17.55
CA ASP A 174 -18.76 -16.33 18.77
C ASP A 174 -18.04 -17.17 19.84
N PRO A 175 -16.97 -16.67 20.48
CA PRO A 175 -16.19 -17.47 21.43
C PRO A 175 -16.97 -17.94 22.66
N LYS A 176 -18.10 -17.31 23.01
CA LYS A 176 -18.90 -17.65 24.20
C LYS A 176 -20.08 -18.55 23.88
N THR A 177 -20.77 -18.27 22.79
CA THR A 177 -22.04 -18.90 22.42
C THR A 177 -21.90 -19.90 21.28
N GLY A 178 -20.83 -19.83 20.49
CA GLY A 178 -20.62 -20.63 19.28
C GLY A 178 -21.55 -20.29 18.12
N GLN A 179 -22.41 -19.27 18.26
CA GLN A 179 -23.27 -18.80 17.17
C GLN A 179 -22.43 -18.07 16.11
N MET A 180 -22.71 -18.33 14.83
CA MET A 180 -21.99 -17.69 13.74
C MET A 180 -22.32 -16.19 13.64
N ARG A 181 -21.29 -15.35 13.77
CA ARG A 181 -21.38 -13.90 13.63
C ARG A 181 -20.71 -13.45 12.34
N ARG A 182 -21.35 -12.52 11.64
CA ARG A 182 -20.78 -11.88 10.46
C ARG A 182 -19.73 -10.85 10.89
N LEU A 183 -18.60 -10.83 10.20
CA LEU A 183 -17.60 -9.78 10.36
C LEU A 183 -17.83 -8.60 9.42
N ILE A 184 -18.72 -8.76 8.43
CA ILE A 184 -19.01 -7.75 7.42
C ILE A 184 -20.43 -7.22 7.57
N SER A 185 -20.61 -5.91 7.33
CA SER A 185 -21.94 -5.36 7.04
C SER A 185 -22.50 -6.00 5.77
N GLN A 186 -23.82 -6.17 5.67
CA GLN A 186 -24.44 -6.87 4.56
C GLN A 186 -24.05 -6.23 3.22
N ILE A 187 -23.32 -6.96 2.38
CA ILE A 187 -23.00 -6.56 1.01
C ILE A 187 -24.12 -7.02 0.09
N SER A 188 -24.72 -6.08 -0.64
CA SER A 188 -25.71 -6.41 -1.67
C SER A 188 -25.05 -7.13 -2.86
N PRO A 189 -25.79 -7.96 -3.63
CA PRO A 189 -25.24 -8.60 -4.83
C PRO A 189 -24.60 -7.62 -5.82
N LYS A 190 -25.16 -6.40 -5.91
CA LYS A 190 -24.62 -5.30 -6.72
C LYS A 190 -23.28 -4.77 -6.19
N GLU A 191 -23.12 -4.66 -4.88
CA GLU A 191 -21.86 -4.24 -4.27
C GLU A 191 -20.78 -5.31 -4.40
N GLU A 192 -21.16 -6.58 -4.34
CA GLU A 192 -20.28 -7.70 -4.64
C GLU A 192 -19.80 -7.66 -6.10
N GLU A 193 -20.71 -7.40 -7.05
CA GLU A 193 -20.35 -7.19 -8.46
C GLU A 193 -19.39 -6.00 -8.63
N MET A 194 -19.66 -4.86 -7.98
CA MET A 194 -18.77 -3.69 -8.01
C MET A 194 -17.37 -4.00 -7.46
N PHE A 195 -17.29 -4.82 -6.40
CA PHE A 195 -16.02 -5.26 -5.85
C PHE A 195 -15.26 -6.18 -6.83
N ARG A 196 -15.97 -7.14 -7.44
CA ARG A 196 -15.40 -8.00 -8.50
C ARG A 196 -14.88 -7.18 -9.68
N ASN A 197 -15.61 -6.14 -10.09
CA ASN A 197 -15.19 -5.25 -11.16
C ASN A 197 -13.91 -4.48 -10.81
N MET A 198 -13.78 -4.01 -9.55
CA MET A 198 -12.55 -3.37 -9.06
C MET A 198 -11.35 -4.31 -9.16
N LEU A 199 -11.49 -5.55 -8.70
CA LEU A 199 -10.42 -6.55 -8.75
C LEU A 199 -10.09 -6.97 -10.20
N ARG A 200 -11.10 -7.11 -11.06
CA ARG A 200 -10.92 -7.38 -12.49
C ARG A 200 -10.09 -6.29 -13.16
N ARG A 201 -10.37 -5.00 -12.87
CA ARG A 201 -9.60 -3.87 -13.42
C ARG A 201 -8.15 -3.90 -12.94
N LEU A 202 -7.92 -4.10 -11.64
CA LEU A 202 -6.56 -4.22 -11.10
C LEU A 202 -5.80 -5.38 -11.75
N ASN A 203 -6.44 -6.54 -11.84
CA ASN A 203 -5.85 -7.73 -12.46
C ASN A 203 -5.50 -7.50 -13.94
N ASN A 204 -6.35 -6.78 -14.68
CA ASN A 204 -6.08 -6.43 -16.08
C ASN A 204 -4.87 -5.50 -16.20
N ILE A 205 -4.79 -4.45 -15.36
CA ILE A 205 -3.65 -3.53 -15.31
C ILE A 205 -2.35 -4.30 -15.04
N ILE A 206 -2.34 -5.20 -14.04
CA ILE A 206 -1.14 -5.98 -13.68
C ILE A 206 -0.75 -6.94 -14.81
N LYS A 207 -1.72 -7.56 -15.49
CA LYS A 207 -1.45 -8.43 -16.63
C LYS A 207 -0.75 -7.67 -17.76
N ILE A 208 -1.29 -6.52 -18.15
CA ILE A 208 -0.71 -5.69 -19.21
C ILE A 208 0.68 -5.20 -18.78
N ALA A 209 0.84 -4.79 -17.52
CA ALA A 209 2.14 -4.39 -17.00
C ALA A 209 3.16 -5.53 -17.07
N ASN A 210 2.74 -6.77 -16.77
CA ASN A 210 3.60 -7.94 -16.92
C ASN A 210 4.03 -8.19 -18.37
N ASP A 211 3.10 -8.05 -19.32
CA ASP A 211 3.34 -8.27 -20.74
C ASP A 211 4.30 -7.22 -21.33
N HIS A 212 4.34 -6.01 -20.75
CA HIS A 212 5.25 -4.91 -21.10
C HIS A 212 6.49 -4.80 -20.20
N ASP A 213 6.68 -5.76 -19.28
CA ASP A 213 7.71 -5.78 -18.23
C ASP A 213 7.80 -4.48 -17.38
N VAL A 214 6.68 -3.80 -17.20
CA VAL A 214 6.55 -2.63 -16.31
C VAL A 214 6.15 -3.09 -14.91
N ARG A 215 6.85 -2.60 -13.88
CA ARG A 215 6.55 -2.92 -12.48
C ARG A 215 5.43 -2.02 -11.94
N ILE A 216 4.54 -2.58 -11.13
CA ILE A 216 3.38 -1.90 -10.54
C ILE A 216 3.60 -1.61 -9.06
N MET A 217 3.35 -0.37 -8.67
CA MET A 217 3.31 0.07 -7.28
C MET A 217 1.86 0.37 -6.88
N ILE A 218 1.28 -0.47 -6.02
CA ILE A 218 -0.01 -0.16 -5.43
C ILE A 218 0.21 0.90 -4.36
N ASP A 219 -0.29 2.11 -4.64
CA ASP A 219 -0.09 3.29 -3.81
C ASP A 219 -0.85 3.15 -2.49
N ALA A 220 -0.20 3.52 -1.38
CA ALA A 220 -0.88 3.60 -0.10
C ALA A 220 -1.84 4.80 -0.07
N GLU A 221 -2.97 4.60 0.58
CA GLU A 221 -4.02 5.59 0.74
C GLU A 221 -4.23 5.88 2.23
N GLN A 222 -5.42 6.28 2.64
CA GLN A 222 -5.69 6.56 4.05
C GLN A 222 -5.79 5.28 4.88
N THR A 223 -5.54 5.39 6.19
CA THR A 223 -5.39 4.24 7.10
C THR A 223 -6.59 3.30 7.11
N TYR A 224 -7.80 3.83 6.95
CA TYR A 224 -9.05 3.06 6.96
C TYR A 224 -9.32 2.27 5.67
N PHE A 225 -8.57 2.51 4.59
CA PHE A 225 -8.57 1.66 3.39
C PHE A 225 -7.38 0.71 3.34
N GLN A 226 -6.32 1.01 4.09
CA GLN A 226 -5.02 0.39 3.93
C GLN A 226 -5.00 -1.12 4.22
N PRO A 227 -5.73 -1.66 5.22
CA PRO A 227 -5.79 -3.12 5.43
C PRO A 227 -6.29 -3.87 4.19
N ALA A 228 -7.38 -3.39 3.56
CA ALA A 228 -7.89 -3.98 2.32
C ALA A 228 -6.92 -3.83 1.15
N ILE A 229 -6.35 -2.63 0.96
CA ILE A 229 -5.39 -2.37 -0.12
C ILE A 229 -4.16 -3.28 0.02
N SER A 230 -3.56 -3.34 1.21
CA SER A 230 -2.41 -4.21 1.49
C SER A 230 -2.76 -5.68 1.26
N ARG A 231 -3.93 -6.14 1.73
CA ARG A 231 -4.34 -7.55 1.54
C ARG A 231 -4.52 -7.90 0.07
N ILE A 232 -5.18 -7.05 -0.70
CA ILE A 232 -5.35 -7.24 -2.15
C ILE A 232 -3.99 -7.22 -2.84
N CYS A 233 -3.09 -6.32 -2.45
CA CYS A 233 -1.74 -6.23 -3.00
C CYS A 233 -0.94 -7.51 -2.76
N LEU A 234 -0.96 -8.07 -1.54
CA LEU A 234 -0.29 -9.34 -1.22
C LEU A 234 -0.84 -10.51 -2.04
N GLU A 235 -2.16 -10.58 -2.26
CA GLU A 235 -2.73 -11.62 -3.13
C GLU A 235 -2.29 -11.45 -4.59
N MET A 236 -2.16 -10.21 -5.07
CA MET A 236 -1.61 -9.94 -6.40
C MET A 236 -0.12 -10.29 -6.48
N MET A 237 0.68 -10.04 -5.44
CA MET A 237 2.07 -10.52 -5.38
C MET A 237 2.12 -12.05 -5.40
N ARG A 238 1.31 -12.71 -4.56
CA ARG A 238 1.24 -14.17 -4.53
C ARG A 238 0.91 -14.73 -5.91
N ARG A 239 0.06 -14.07 -6.70
CA ARG A 239 -0.30 -14.49 -8.06
C ARG A 239 0.80 -14.21 -9.10
N TYR A 240 1.38 -13.01 -9.11
CA TYR A 240 2.23 -12.54 -10.21
C TYR A 240 3.74 -12.48 -9.90
N ASN A 241 4.13 -12.31 -8.64
CA ASN A 241 5.53 -12.20 -8.23
C ASN A 241 6.15 -13.59 -8.02
N LYS A 242 6.30 -14.36 -9.11
CA LYS A 242 6.82 -15.74 -9.05
C LYS A 242 8.31 -15.87 -9.33
N ASN A 243 8.83 -15.04 -10.22
CA ASN A 243 10.20 -15.04 -10.70
C ASN A 243 10.78 -13.62 -10.83
N LYS A 244 9.95 -12.60 -10.63
CA LYS A 244 10.34 -11.18 -10.68
C LYS A 244 9.48 -10.34 -9.73
N PHE A 245 9.98 -9.18 -9.36
CA PHE A 245 9.25 -8.18 -8.58
C PHE A 245 8.30 -7.38 -9.49
N LEU A 246 7.13 -7.92 -9.80
CA LEU A 246 6.17 -7.21 -10.63
C LEU A 246 5.35 -6.21 -9.80
N VAL A 247 4.79 -6.64 -8.67
CA VAL A 247 3.87 -5.86 -7.84
C VAL A 247 4.55 -5.47 -6.53
N PHE A 248 4.39 -4.21 -6.14
CA PHE A 248 4.92 -3.64 -4.90
C PHE A 248 3.80 -3.06 -4.04
N ASN A 249 3.82 -3.36 -2.75
CA ASN A 249 2.94 -2.72 -1.77
C ASN A 249 3.62 -1.46 -1.23
N THR A 250 2.85 -0.41 -0.96
CA THR A 250 3.39 0.81 -0.36
C THR A 250 3.18 0.79 1.15
N TYR A 251 4.26 0.93 1.91
CA TYR A 251 4.23 1.00 3.37
C TYR A 251 4.53 2.42 3.84
N GLN A 252 3.67 2.95 4.71
CA GLN A 252 3.76 4.31 5.21
C GLN A 252 4.37 4.33 6.61
N THR A 253 5.63 4.71 6.75
CA THR A 253 6.39 4.56 8.02
C THR A 253 6.02 5.59 9.09
N TYR A 254 5.21 6.59 8.75
CA TYR A 254 4.59 7.49 9.73
C TYR A 254 3.47 6.83 10.55
N LEU A 255 3.04 5.59 10.24
CA LEU A 255 2.08 4.85 11.05
C LEU A 255 2.82 4.02 12.09
N LYS A 256 2.30 4.01 13.32
CA LYS A 256 2.87 3.25 14.43
C LYS A 256 3.00 1.75 14.14
N ASN A 257 2.05 1.19 13.39
CA ASN A 257 1.98 -0.27 13.16
C ASN A 257 2.77 -0.77 11.92
N THR A 258 3.33 0.13 11.10
CA THR A 258 3.94 -0.26 9.80
C THR A 258 5.05 -1.29 9.92
N TYR A 259 5.87 -1.21 10.98
CA TYR A 259 6.92 -2.20 11.22
C TYR A 259 6.35 -3.62 11.37
N ASN A 260 5.28 -3.78 12.15
CA ASN A 260 4.66 -5.08 12.41
C ASN A 260 4.01 -5.65 11.15
N GLU A 261 3.39 -4.80 10.32
CA GLU A 261 2.85 -5.21 9.02
C GLU A 261 3.96 -5.72 8.10
N ILE A 262 5.09 -5.02 8.00
CA ILE A 262 6.23 -5.46 7.18
C ILE A 262 6.77 -6.81 7.65
N VAL A 263 6.97 -6.99 8.96
CA VAL A 263 7.46 -8.27 9.50
C VAL A 263 6.49 -9.41 9.16
N THR A 264 5.18 -9.18 9.33
CA THR A 264 4.16 -10.17 8.98
C THR A 264 4.20 -10.51 7.49
N ASP A 265 4.27 -9.49 6.63
CA ASP A 265 4.17 -9.67 5.18
C ASP A 265 5.42 -10.36 4.61
N LEU A 266 6.60 -10.08 5.18
CA LEU A 266 7.84 -10.79 4.86
C LEU A 266 7.75 -12.28 5.20
N GLU A 267 7.27 -12.59 6.41
CA GLU A 267 7.05 -13.96 6.87
C GLU A 267 6.02 -14.70 6.00
N GLN A 268 4.92 -14.02 5.64
CA GLN A 268 3.93 -14.59 4.72
C GLN A 268 4.54 -14.89 3.34
N ALA A 269 5.36 -13.97 2.80
CA ALA A 269 6.01 -14.14 1.50
C ALA A 269 6.97 -15.32 1.47
N GLU A 270 7.73 -15.52 2.56
CA GLU A 270 8.62 -16.65 2.76
C GLU A 270 7.83 -17.97 2.76
N ARG A 271 6.82 -18.10 3.63
CA ARG A 271 5.99 -19.32 3.75
C ARG A 271 5.24 -19.68 2.49
N GLN A 272 4.71 -18.67 1.80
CA GLN A 272 3.90 -18.85 0.60
C GLN A 272 4.73 -18.81 -0.70
N ASN A 273 6.06 -18.67 -0.58
CA ASN A 273 7.03 -18.77 -1.67
C ASN A 273 6.71 -17.82 -2.84
N PHE A 274 6.59 -16.52 -2.56
CA PHE A 274 6.48 -15.47 -3.58
C PHE A 274 7.48 -14.34 -3.33
N TYR A 275 7.79 -13.57 -4.38
CA TYR A 275 8.75 -12.47 -4.31
C TYR A 275 8.07 -11.25 -3.71
N TRP A 276 8.61 -10.71 -2.63
CA TRP A 276 8.00 -9.59 -1.91
C TRP A 276 8.53 -8.25 -2.40
N GLY A 277 7.62 -7.36 -2.79
CA GLY A 277 7.94 -6.02 -3.28
C GLY A 277 7.42 -4.94 -2.34
N ALA A 278 8.28 -4.04 -1.87
CA ALA A 278 7.88 -2.93 -1.01
C ALA A 278 8.31 -1.56 -1.50
N LYS A 279 7.44 -0.58 -1.40
CA LYS A 279 7.75 0.85 -1.52
C LYS A 279 7.64 1.48 -0.14
N LEU A 280 8.78 1.84 0.45
CA LEU A 280 8.81 2.58 1.70
C LEU A 280 8.67 4.07 1.45
N VAL A 281 7.66 4.68 2.08
CA VAL A 281 7.47 6.14 2.14
C VAL A 281 7.29 6.56 3.59
N ARG A 282 7.52 7.84 3.91
CA ARG A 282 7.07 8.38 5.20
C ARG A 282 5.54 8.32 5.29
N GLY A 283 4.85 8.98 4.37
CA GLY A 283 3.39 9.07 4.33
C GLY A 283 2.95 10.42 3.77
N ALA A 284 1.70 10.52 3.31
CA ALA A 284 1.20 11.73 2.63
C ALA A 284 -0.13 12.26 3.21
N TYR A 285 -0.63 11.67 4.29
CA TYR A 285 -1.98 11.92 4.80
C TYR A 285 -2.01 12.33 6.29
N ILE A 286 -0.87 12.71 6.89
CA ILE A 286 -0.73 12.81 8.36
C ILE A 286 -1.74 13.77 9.01
N GLU A 287 -1.98 14.92 8.39
CA GLU A 287 -2.96 15.89 8.85
C GLU A 287 -4.40 15.35 8.76
N GLN A 288 -4.72 14.60 7.70
CA GLN A 288 -6.03 13.98 7.53
C GLN A 288 -6.27 12.87 8.56
N GLU A 289 -5.26 12.05 8.82
CA GLU A 289 -5.35 10.97 9.80
C GLU A 289 -5.58 11.51 11.21
N ARG A 290 -4.83 12.55 11.61
CA ARG A 290 -4.97 13.22 12.91
C ARG A 290 -6.35 13.88 13.06
N ALA A 291 -6.79 14.63 12.05
CA ALA A 291 -8.09 15.28 12.07
C ALA A 291 -9.24 14.26 12.16
N ARG A 292 -9.14 13.14 11.44
CA ARG A 292 -10.14 12.06 11.49
C ARG A 292 -10.15 11.35 12.84
N ALA A 293 -8.99 11.02 13.39
CA ALA A 293 -8.86 10.39 14.71
C ALA A 293 -9.52 11.25 15.81
N ALA A 294 -9.25 12.57 15.79
CA ALA A 294 -9.87 13.52 16.70
C ALA A 294 -11.40 13.61 16.52
N ALA A 295 -11.89 13.69 15.28
CA ALA A 295 -13.32 13.80 14.99
C ALA A 295 -14.11 12.54 15.40
N MET A 296 -13.53 11.36 15.24
CA MET A 296 -14.18 10.08 15.53
C MET A 296 -13.85 9.52 16.92
N GLY A 297 -12.94 10.15 17.66
CA GLY A 297 -12.55 9.74 19.01
C GLY A 297 -11.89 8.35 19.05
N TYR A 298 -10.98 8.07 18.11
CA TYR A 298 -10.06 6.91 18.17
C TYR A 298 -8.60 7.40 18.27
N GLU A 299 -7.68 6.51 18.67
CA GLU A 299 -6.27 6.86 18.85
C GLU A 299 -5.62 7.32 17.53
N ASP A 300 -4.81 8.38 17.58
CA ASP A 300 -3.99 8.80 16.43
C ASP A 300 -3.05 7.66 16.00
N PRO A 301 -3.22 7.11 14.77
CA PRO A 301 -2.42 6.00 14.29
C PRO A 301 -1.01 6.43 13.86
N THR A 302 -0.73 7.74 13.85
CA THR A 302 0.51 8.32 13.33
C THR A 302 1.58 8.47 14.41
N CYS A 303 2.84 8.53 13.99
CA CYS A 303 3.96 8.88 14.85
C CYS A 303 3.83 10.33 15.35
N GLU A 304 4.36 10.57 16.55
CA GLU A 304 4.26 11.87 17.23
C GLU A 304 5.02 12.98 16.49
N SER A 305 6.20 12.65 15.92
CA SER A 305 7.08 13.61 15.26
C SER A 305 7.70 13.10 13.94
N VAL A 306 8.37 14.00 13.23
CA VAL A 306 9.13 13.69 12.01
C VAL A 306 10.35 12.82 12.32
N GLU A 307 10.97 13.03 13.48
CA GLU A 307 12.08 12.24 13.99
C GLU A 307 11.61 10.82 14.29
N ALA A 308 10.48 10.66 15.00
CA ALA A 308 9.87 9.36 15.25
C ALA A 308 9.52 8.63 13.94
N THR A 309 8.99 9.35 12.96
CA THR A 309 8.73 8.83 11.60
C THR A 309 10.02 8.39 10.90
N THR A 310 11.12 9.12 11.10
CA THR A 310 12.43 8.80 10.51
C THR A 310 13.04 7.56 11.17
N THR A 311 12.99 7.46 12.50
CA THR A 311 13.39 6.26 13.25
C THR A 311 12.58 5.05 12.81
N SER A 312 11.26 5.19 12.66
CA SER A 312 10.39 4.14 12.12
C SER A 312 10.80 3.73 10.70
N PHE A 313 11.09 4.70 9.81
CA PHE A 313 11.57 4.42 8.45
C PHE A 313 12.87 3.61 8.47
N HIS A 314 13.86 4.06 9.24
CA HIS A 314 15.16 3.39 9.36
C HIS A 314 15.01 1.98 9.95
N LYS A 315 14.17 1.81 10.97
CA LYS A 315 13.86 0.51 11.58
C LYS A 315 13.27 -0.46 10.55
N CYS A 316 12.27 -0.02 9.77
CA CYS A 316 11.66 -0.83 8.72
C CYS A 316 12.67 -1.21 7.63
N LEU A 317 13.48 -0.25 7.18
CA LEU A 317 14.49 -0.49 6.14
C LEU A 317 15.55 -1.48 6.60
N LYS A 318 16.01 -1.36 7.85
CA LYS A 318 16.98 -2.28 8.45
C LYS A 318 16.43 -3.70 8.52
N GLU A 319 15.18 -3.87 8.97
CA GLU A 319 14.55 -5.20 9.01
C GLU A 319 14.51 -5.82 7.60
N ILE A 320 14.04 -5.08 6.60
CA ILE A 320 13.93 -5.59 5.22
C ILE A 320 15.30 -6.00 4.67
N LEU A 321 16.30 -5.12 4.78
CA LEU A 321 17.63 -5.41 4.22
C LEU A 321 18.36 -6.51 5.00
N SER A 322 18.05 -6.72 6.28
CA SER A 322 18.62 -7.83 7.05
C SER A 322 18.21 -9.22 6.54
N ARG A 323 17.06 -9.31 5.84
CA ARG A 323 16.55 -10.54 5.22
C ARG A 323 17.16 -10.86 3.85
N VAL A 324 17.94 -9.96 3.26
CA VAL A 324 18.54 -10.13 1.92
C VAL A 324 19.77 -11.08 1.94
N LYS A 325 19.93 -11.98 2.92
CA LYS A 325 21.12 -12.85 3.01
C LYS A 325 21.09 -14.03 2.00
N ASN A 326 22.31 -14.42 1.58
CA ASN A 326 22.79 -15.31 0.49
C ASN A 326 21.89 -16.33 -0.23
N GLU A 327 20.72 -16.73 0.28
CA GLU A 327 19.79 -17.65 -0.41
C GLU A 327 18.45 -16.98 -0.78
N GLN A 328 18.12 -15.85 -0.13
CA GLN A 328 16.90 -15.07 -0.38
C GLN A 328 17.17 -13.72 -1.08
N LYS A 329 18.43 -13.47 -1.50
CA LYS A 329 18.85 -12.24 -2.21
C LYS A 329 17.92 -11.88 -3.36
N ASP A 330 17.40 -12.88 -4.05
CA ASP A 330 16.59 -12.70 -5.25
C ASP A 330 15.11 -12.47 -4.97
N ARG A 331 14.63 -12.58 -3.72
CA ARG A 331 13.19 -12.62 -3.40
C ARG A 331 12.63 -11.38 -2.72
N LEU A 332 13.46 -10.37 -2.47
CA LEU A 332 13.04 -9.09 -1.90
C LEU A 332 13.37 -7.94 -2.85
N GLY A 333 12.39 -7.10 -3.15
CA GLY A 333 12.56 -5.89 -3.95
C GLY A 333 12.06 -4.68 -3.17
N ILE A 334 12.85 -3.62 -3.09
CA ILE A 334 12.50 -2.43 -2.30
C ILE A 334 12.70 -1.13 -3.07
N MET A 335 11.73 -0.23 -2.98
CA MET A 335 11.81 1.17 -3.37
C MET A 335 11.90 2.06 -2.13
N VAL A 336 13.04 2.71 -1.95
CA VAL A 336 13.29 3.72 -0.93
C VAL A 336 12.84 5.08 -1.49
N ALA A 337 11.59 5.46 -1.22
CA ALA A 337 11.02 6.72 -1.71
C ALA A 337 11.18 7.83 -0.67
N SER A 338 12.26 8.61 -0.79
CA SER A 338 12.60 9.70 0.13
C SER A 338 13.41 10.81 -0.55
N HIS A 339 13.14 12.06 -0.14
CA HIS A 339 13.98 13.22 -0.44
C HIS A 339 14.89 13.62 0.73
N ASN A 340 14.90 12.86 1.82
CA ASN A 340 15.76 13.13 2.95
C ASN A 340 17.13 12.48 2.69
N GLU A 341 18.17 13.30 2.60
CA GLU A 341 19.53 12.88 2.27
C GLU A 341 20.07 11.86 3.28
N ASP A 342 19.82 12.03 4.58
CA ASP A 342 20.28 11.13 5.62
C ASP A 342 19.61 9.76 5.52
N THR A 343 18.32 9.72 5.19
CA THR A 343 17.61 8.46 4.88
C THR A 343 18.22 7.75 3.67
N VAL A 344 18.58 8.49 2.61
CA VAL A 344 19.21 7.91 1.42
C VAL A 344 20.62 7.40 1.75
N ARG A 345 21.42 8.17 2.49
CA ARG A 345 22.76 7.75 2.95
C ARG A 345 22.70 6.52 3.83
N TYR A 346 21.73 6.46 4.75
CA TYR A 346 21.51 5.31 5.61
C TYR A 346 21.14 4.05 4.81
N ALA A 347 20.30 4.18 3.78
CA ALA A 347 20.00 3.07 2.88
C ALA A 347 21.23 2.56 2.13
N ILE A 348 22.06 3.47 1.59
CA ILE A 348 23.33 3.11 0.94
C ILE A 348 24.27 2.41 1.91
N GLN A 349 24.34 2.87 3.16
CA GLN A 349 25.16 2.24 4.19
C GLN A 349 24.69 0.82 4.46
N LEU A 350 23.38 0.60 4.68
CA LEU A 350 22.83 -0.73 4.87
C LEU A 350 23.07 -1.65 3.66
N MET A 351 22.96 -1.14 2.44
CA MET A 351 23.29 -1.91 1.24
C MET A 351 24.75 -2.39 1.27
N LYS A 352 25.70 -1.55 1.68
CA LYS A 352 27.11 -1.93 1.82
C LYS A 352 27.32 -2.96 2.93
N GLU A 353 26.68 -2.78 4.08
CA GLU A 353 26.74 -3.72 5.22
C GLU A 353 26.21 -5.12 4.85
N HIS A 354 25.26 -5.19 3.92
CA HIS A 354 24.64 -6.43 3.45
C HIS A 354 25.19 -6.94 2.10
N ASP A 355 26.29 -6.36 1.58
CA ASP A 355 26.89 -6.72 0.29
C ASP A 355 25.89 -6.70 -0.89
N ILE A 356 25.01 -5.70 -0.89
CA ILE A 356 24.05 -5.43 -1.97
C ILE A 356 24.69 -4.43 -2.92
N LYS A 357 25.07 -4.91 -4.10
CA LYS A 357 25.66 -4.06 -5.13
C LYS A 357 24.62 -3.12 -5.76
N PRO A 358 25.03 -1.92 -6.22
CA PRO A 358 24.11 -0.96 -6.86
C PRO A 358 23.38 -1.52 -8.10
N ASP A 359 24.05 -2.41 -8.84
CA ASP A 359 23.57 -3.06 -10.07
C ASP A 359 22.68 -4.28 -9.83
N ALA A 360 22.53 -4.73 -8.57
CA ALA A 360 21.68 -5.87 -8.21
C ALA A 360 20.18 -5.58 -8.44
N LYS A 361 19.79 -4.31 -8.64
CA LYS A 361 18.39 -3.85 -8.88
C LYS A 361 17.36 -4.24 -7.80
N VAL A 362 17.82 -4.81 -6.68
CA VAL A 362 17.03 -5.13 -5.48
C VAL A 362 16.54 -3.86 -4.78
N VAL A 363 17.39 -2.84 -4.70
CA VAL A 363 17.08 -1.54 -4.06
C VAL A 363 16.98 -0.45 -5.12
N CYS A 364 15.82 0.17 -5.21
CA CYS A 364 15.54 1.33 -6.04
C CYS A 364 15.36 2.57 -5.16
N PHE A 365 15.77 3.73 -5.66
CA PHE A 365 15.57 5.02 -5.00
C PHE A 365 14.54 5.84 -5.75
N GLY A 366 13.56 6.38 -5.04
CA GLY A 366 12.46 7.14 -5.63
C GLY A 366 12.44 8.58 -5.14
N GLN A 367 12.46 9.52 -6.07
CA GLN A 367 12.19 10.93 -5.80
C GLN A 367 11.05 11.44 -6.69
N LEU A 368 10.56 12.64 -6.42
CA LEU A 368 9.51 13.26 -7.22
C LEU A 368 10.21 14.12 -8.27
N LEU A 369 9.68 14.17 -9.49
CA LEU A 369 10.26 15.00 -10.54
C LEU A 369 10.25 16.47 -10.11
N GLY A 370 11.35 17.19 -10.38
CA GLY A 370 11.52 18.60 -10.01
C GLY A 370 11.89 18.82 -8.54
N MET A 371 12.25 17.77 -7.80
CA MET A 371 12.64 17.86 -6.39
C MET A 371 13.91 17.08 -6.12
N CYS A 372 14.86 17.73 -5.43
CA CYS A 372 16.07 17.13 -4.88
C CYS A 372 16.91 16.38 -5.93
N ASP A 373 17.17 17.01 -7.07
CA ASP A 373 17.95 16.41 -8.17
C ASP A 373 19.42 16.21 -7.78
N HIS A 374 19.92 17.05 -6.87
CA HIS A 374 21.22 16.86 -6.20
C HIS A 374 21.35 15.54 -5.42
N ILE A 375 20.25 14.80 -5.19
CA ILE A 375 20.28 13.43 -4.63
C ILE A 375 20.20 12.40 -5.76
N THR A 376 19.26 12.57 -6.70
CA THR A 376 18.99 11.58 -7.75
C THR A 376 20.15 11.45 -8.75
N PHE A 377 20.77 12.56 -9.18
CA PHE A 377 21.85 12.49 -10.16
C PHE A 377 23.09 11.75 -9.63
N PRO A 378 23.62 12.05 -8.42
CA PRO A 378 24.73 11.29 -7.87
C PRO A 378 24.42 9.79 -7.66
N LEU A 379 23.19 9.45 -7.27
CA LEU A 379 22.76 8.05 -7.15
C LEU A 379 22.87 7.32 -8.50
N GLY A 380 22.29 7.90 -9.56
CA GLY A 380 22.36 7.33 -10.90
C GLY A 380 23.79 7.24 -11.43
N GLN A 381 24.62 8.26 -11.19
CA GLN A 381 26.05 8.26 -11.55
C GLN A 381 26.84 7.17 -10.82
N ALA A 382 26.49 6.86 -9.59
CA ALA A 382 27.09 5.79 -8.80
C ALA A 382 26.53 4.39 -9.13
N GLY A 383 25.68 4.27 -10.16
CA GLY A 383 25.13 3.00 -10.63
C GLY A 383 23.90 2.50 -9.85
N TYR A 384 23.35 3.29 -8.93
CA TYR A 384 22.12 2.92 -8.23
C TYR A 384 20.90 3.14 -9.13
N SER A 385 19.90 2.26 -8.99
CA SER A 385 18.62 2.41 -9.67
C SER A 385 17.83 3.60 -9.07
N ALA A 386 17.82 4.74 -9.74
CA ALA A 386 17.17 5.96 -9.28
C ALA A 386 16.03 6.39 -10.22
N TYR A 387 14.85 6.65 -9.66
CA TYR A 387 13.62 6.94 -10.40
C TYR A 387 13.02 8.27 -10.00
N LYS A 388 12.46 8.97 -10.99
CA LYS A 388 11.64 10.16 -10.79
C LYS A 388 10.17 9.80 -10.99
N TYR A 389 9.37 10.02 -9.96
CA TYR A 389 7.93 9.89 -10.01
C TYR A 389 7.34 11.08 -10.78
N VAL A 390 6.59 10.77 -11.83
CA VAL A 390 5.95 11.75 -12.71
C VAL A 390 4.44 11.50 -12.71
N PRO A 391 3.61 12.50 -12.36
CA PRO A 391 2.17 12.42 -12.59
C PRO A 391 1.88 12.37 -14.09
N TYR A 392 1.02 11.44 -14.49
CA TYR A 392 0.58 11.28 -15.87
C TYR A 392 -0.95 11.39 -15.92
N GLY A 393 -1.45 12.18 -16.87
CA GLY A 393 -2.89 12.35 -17.10
C GLY A 393 -3.28 13.79 -17.46
N PRO A 394 -4.58 14.05 -17.69
CA PRO A 394 -5.09 15.38 -17.98
C PRO A 394 -4.74 16.39 -16.89
N VAL A 395 -4.43 17.64 -17.28
CA VAL A 395 -3.98 18.70 -16.36
C VAL A 395 -4.91 18.86 -15.15
N LEU A 396 -6.23 18.93 -15.39
CA LEU A 396 -7.23 19.10 -14.33
C LEU A 396 -7.26 17.95 -13.33
N GLU A 397 -6.91 16.73 -13.76
CA GLU A 397 -6.86 15.56 -12.88
C GLU A 397 -5.59 15.51 -12.02
N VAL A 398 -4.49 16.08 -12.53
CA VAL A 398 -3.21 16.14 -11.79
C VAL A 398 -3.08 17.39 -10.91
N LEU A 399 -3.93 18.40 -11.04
CA LEU A 399 -3.91 19.62 -10.21
C LEU A 399 -3.91 19.34 -8.68
N PRO A 400 -4.73 18.44 -8.12
CA PRO A 400 -4.67 18.11 -6.69
C PRO A 400 -3.33 17.52 -6.26
N TYR A 401 -2.64 16.79 -7.14
CA TYR A 401 -1.27 16.34 -6.88
C TYR A 401 -0.32 17.54 -6.80
N LEU A 402 -0.40 18.46 -7.76
CA LEU A 402 0.45 19.66 -7.80
C LEU A 402 0.23 20.57 -6.59
N SER A 403 -1.03 20.79 -6.18
CA SER A 403 -1.37 21.57 -4.99
C SER A 403 -0.79 20.96 -3.71
N ARG A 404 -0.85 19.63 -3.56
CA ARG A 404 -0.18 18.94 -2.44
C ARG A 404 1.32 19.15 -2.47
N ARG A 405 1.95 19.00 -3.63
CA ARG A 405 3.38 19.25 -3.78
C ARG A 405 3.71 20.67 -3.34
N ALA A 406 2.92 21.66 -3.71
CA ALA A 406 3.09 23.03 -3.23
C ALA A 406 2.98 23.16 -1.69
N ASN A 407 2.01 22.48 -1.05
CA ASN A 407 1.84 22.51 0.41
C ASN A 407 2.95 21.77 1.18
N GLU A 408 3.30 20.54 0.76
CA GLU A 408 4.45 19.80 1.29
C GLU A 408 5.76 20.59 1.11
N ASN A 409 5.82 21.36 0.04
CA ASN A 409 6.90 22.26 -0.28
C ASN A 409 6.86 23.62 0.45
N ARG A 410 6.03 23.82 1.47
CA ARG A 410 6.21 25.02 2.32
C ARG A 410 7.58 25.02 3.02
N GLY A 411 8.16 23.85 3.30
CA GLY A 411 9.57 23.69 3.71
C GLY A 411 10.59 23.62 2.57
N PHE A 412 10.16 23.66 1.31
CA PHE A 412 11.01 23.51 0.12
C PHE A 412 11.87 24.74 -0.15
N LEU A 413 11.47 25.93 0.31
CA LEU A 413 12.32 27.13 0.18
C LEU A 413 13.72 26.91 0.78
N VAL A 414 13.83 26.14 1.87
CA VAL A 414 15.12 25.75 2.47
C VAL A 414 15.88 24.78 1.55
N LYS A 415 15.21 23.80 0.96
CA LYS A 415 15.80 22.82 0.03
C LYS A 415 16.26 23.48 -1.28
N ILE A 416 15.46 24.38 -1.86
CA ILE A 416 15.85 25.18 -3.03
C ILE A 416 17.08 26.02 -2.71
N LYS A 417 17.12 26.68 -1.54
CA LYS A 417 18.30 27.47 -1.15
C LYS A 417 19.57 26.61 -1.10
N LYS A 418 19.48 25.40 -0.53
CA LYS A 418 20.58 24.43 -0.54
C LYS A 418 20.98 24.04 -1.96
N GLU A 419 20.01 23.70 -2.81
CA GLU A 419 20.25 23.29 -4.20
C GLU A 419 20.88 24.40 -5.04
N LYS A 420 20.38 25.65 -4.92
CA LYS A 420 21.01 26.82 -5.54
C LYS A 420 22.44 27.01 -5.07
N GLY A 421 22.70 26.84 -3.76
CA GLY A 421 24.05 26.89 -3.21
C GLY A 421 24.97 25.80 -3.76
N LEU A 422 24.46 24.58 -3.94
CA LEU A 422 25.22 23.46 -4.54
C LEU A 422 25.51 23.71 -6.04
N ILE A 423 24.52 24.20 -6.79
CA ILE A 423 24.70 24.56 -8.21
C ILE A 423 25.75 25.66 -8.33
N LEU A 424 25.67 26.71 -7.51
CA LEU A 424 26.66 27.80 -7.54
C LEU A 424 28.06 27.28 -7.20
N LYS A 425 28.20 26.43 -6.18
CA LYS A 425 29.47 25.78 -5.84
C LYS A 425 30.03 24.96 -7.00
N GLU A 426 29.19 24.20 -7.71
CA GLU A 426 29.60 23.41 -8.87
C GLU A 426 29.99 24.29 -10.07
N ILE A 427 29.26 25.38 -10.34
CA ILE A 427 29.62 26.37 -11.37
C ILE A 427 30.99 26.98 -11.06
N ILE A 428 31.18 27.46 -9.83
CA ILE A 428 32.46 28.02 -9.36
C ILE A 428 33.58 26.99 -9.54
N ARG A 429 33.37 25.76 -9.06
CA ARG A 429 34.35 24.67 -9.21
C ARG A 429 34.72 24.45 -10.67
N ARG A 430 33.75 24.37 -11.59
CA ARG A 430 34.00 24.19 -13.03
C ARG A 430 34.80 25.32 -13.65
N VAL A 431 34.47 26.57 -13.30
CA VAL A 431 35.21 27.76 -13.77
C VAL A 431 36.67 27.70 -13.30
N PHE A 432 36.90 27.46 -12.01
CA PHE A 432 38.26 27.42 -11.43
C PHE A 432 39.08 26.20 -11.84
N THR A 433 38.44 25.07 -12.18
CA THR A 433 39.12 23.84 -12.63
C THR A 433 39.24 23.73 -14.15
N GLY A 434 38.79 24.73 -14.91
CA GLY A 434 38.79 24.70 -16.38
C GLY A 434 37.80 23.71 -16.99
N GLN A 435 36.89 23.12 -16.20
CA GLN A 435 35.87 22.15 -16.62
C GLN A 435 34.54 22.82 -16.99
N VAL A 436 34.59 23.93 -17.74
CA VAL A 436 33.39 24.71 -18.11
C VAL A 436 32.37 23.84 -18.86
N PHE A 437 32.85 22.96 -19.73
CA PHE A 437 32.07 21.92 -20.38
C PHE A 437 32.39 20.58 -19.72
N TYR A 438 31.44 20.05 -18.95
CA TYR A 438 31.55 18.73 -18.33
C TYR A 438 30.57 17.77 -18.99
N LYS A 439 31.09 16.69 -19.56
CA LYS A 439 30.28 15.55 -19.98
C LYS A 439 30.24 14.55 -18.81
N PRO A 440 29.05 14.22 -18.27
CA PRO A 440 28.92 13.23 -17.20
C PRO A 440 29.59 11.91 -17.56
N VAL A 441 30.31 11.32 -16.60
CA VAL A 441 30.96 10.01 -16.74
C VAL A 441 30.00 8.95 -16.20
N GLY A 442 29.53 8.06 -17.07
CA GLY A 442 28.69 6.92 -16.71
C GLY A 442 28.17 6.21 -17.96
N ASN A 443 28.03 4.89 -17.89
CA ASN A 443 27.26 4.14 -18.88
C ASN A 443 25.79 4.39 -18.61
N TYR A 444 25.29 5.57 -19.01
CA TYR A 444 23.88 5.94 -18.91
C TYR A 444 23.12 5.25 -20.04
N THR A 445 22.98 3.93 -19.97
CA THR A 445 21.87 3.29 -20.65
C THR A 445 20.60 3.71 -19.91
N PRO A 446 19.62 4.34 -20.60
CA PRO A 446 18.24 4.21 -20.14
C PRO A 446 18.04 2.72 -19.90
N VAL A 447 17.83 2.34 -18.65
CA VAL A 447 17.42 0.98 -18.36
C VAL A 447 15.93 0.92 -18.60
#